data_AF-A0A947Z7V6-F1
#
_entry.id   AF-A0A947Z7V6-F1
#
_cell.length_a   1.000
_cell.length_b   1.000
_cell.length_c   1.000
_cell.angle_alpha   90.00
_cell.angle_beta   90.00
_cell.angle_gamma   90.00
#
_symmetry.space_group_name_H-M   'P 1'
#
loop_
_entity.id
_entity.type
_entity.pdbx_description
1 polymer ?
#
loop_
_entity_poly.entity_id
_entity_poly.type
_entity_poly.pdbx_seq_one_letter_code
_entity_poly.pdbx_strand_id
1 'polypeptide(L)'
;SFIPLPPRINLKSPAHKDFYRTVYAEVSGKKPGTTMKKYGAPMVYGVTIPKNAPNRPLAEKFLVFLLTREKGMKIMEEMGQTSLVPSPTKTFQNLPPALKPFASPKK
;
A
#
# COMPACT_ATOMS: atom_id res chain seq x y z
N SER A 1 -22.16 -9.96 15.66
CA SER A 1 -22.53 -10.15 14.24
C SER A 1 -21.68 -9.22 13.39
N PHE A 2 -21.14 -9.71 12.26
CA PHE A 2 -20.36 -8.91 11.31
C PHE A 2 -21.29 -8.48 10.16
N ILE A 3 -21.30 -7.18 9.84
CA ILE A 3 -22.12 -6.63 8.75
C ILE A 3 -21.17 -6.13 7.65
N PRO A 4 -21.08 -6.82 6.50
CA PRO A 4 -20.24 -6.36 5.40
C PRO A 4 -20.84 -5.09 4.79
N LEU A 5 -20.06 -4.02 4.76
CA LEU A 5 -20.45 -2.79 4.06
C LEU A 5 -20.32 -2.98 2.53
N PRO A 6 -21.21 -2.38 1.72
CA PRO A 6 -21.12 -2.45 0.26
C PRO A 6 -19.76 -1.94 -0.28
N PRO A 7 -19.22 -2.53 -1.37
CA PRO A 7 -17.98 -2.08 -2.00
C PRO A 7 -17.95 -0.58 -2.30
N ARG A 8 -19.10 0.01 -2.66
CA ARG A 8 -19.24 1.43 -2.94
C ARG A 8 -18.88 2.35 -1.77
N ILE A 9 -18.90 1.88 -0.52
CA ILE A 9 -18.61 2.72 0.66
C ILE A 9 -17.50 2.19 1.56
N ASN A 10 -17.10 0.91 1.41
CA ASN A 10 -16.17 0.25 2.33
C ASN A 10 -14.68 0.44 2.00
N LEU A 11 -14.36 1.26 0.99
CA LEU A 11 -12.99 1.58 0.53
C LEU A 11 -12.16 0.39 0.01
N LYS A 12 -12.74 -0.79 -0.21
CA LYS A 12 -11.97 -1.98 -0.63
C LYS A 12 -11.66 -2.06 -2.13
N SER A 13 -12.43 -1.35 -2.97
CA SER A 13 -12.42 -1.58 -4.42
C SER A 13 -11.79 -0.42 -5.19
N PRO A 14 -10.72 -0.66 -5.97
CA PRO A 14 -10.15 0.35 -6.87
C PRO A 14 -11.15 0.92 -7.87
N ALA A 15 -12.18 0.16 -8.25
CA ALA A 15 -13.21 0.58 -9.21
C ALA A 15 -14.07 1.74 -8.70
N HIS A 16 -14.14 1.96 -7.38
CA HIS A 16 -14.90 3.05 -6.77
C HIS A 16 -14.03 4.24 -6.36
N LYS A 17 -12.76 4.30 -6.80
CA LYS A 17 -11.80 5.35 -6.43
C LYS A 17 -12.37 6.77 -6.59
N ASP A 18 -13.06 7.06 -7.70
CA ASP A 18 -13.62 8.40 -7.92
C ASP A 18 -14.80 8.71 -7.01
N PHE A 19 -15.62 7.69 -6.68
CA PHE A 19 -16.69 7.85 -5.71
C PHE A 19 -16.13 8.11 -4.30
N TYR A 20 -15.12 7.35 -3.88
CA TYR A 20 -14.47 7.54 -2.58
C TYR A 20 -13.88 8.95 -2.43
N ARG A 21 -13.40 9.54 -3.53
CA ARG A 21 -12.79 10.88 -3.56
C ARG A 21 -13.79 12.02 -3.37
N THR A 22 -15.10 11.75 -3.39
CA THR A 22 -16.14 12.77 -3.19
C THR A 22 -16.23 13.28 -1.74
N VAL A 23 -15.68 12.53 -0.79
CA VAL A 23 -15.67 12.88 0.64
C VAL A 23 -14.24 13.01 1.18
N TYR A 24 -14.08 13.80 2.24
CA TYR A 24 -12.80 13.98 2.93
C TYR A 24 -13.00 14.15 4.43
N ALA A 25 -11.94 13.84 5.19
CA ALA A 25 -11.80 14.25 6.58
C ALA A 25 -10.77 15.39 6.68
N GLU A 26 -10.99 16.33 7.58
CA GLU A 26 -9.97 17.32 7.96
C GLU A 26 -9.10 16.72 9.07
N VAL A 27 -7.79 16.77 8.86
CA VAL A 27 -6.78 16.28 9.80
C VAL A 27 -5.73 17.35 10.05
N SER A 28 -4.93 17.20 11.10
CA SER A 28 -3.81 18.09 11.38
C SER A 28 -2.86 18.19 10.18
N GLY A 29 -2.49 19.42 9.83
CA GLY A 29 -1.58 19.74 8.75
C GLY A 29 -0.11 19.60 9.15
N LYS A 30 0.78 20.02 8.25
CA LYS A 30 2.24 19.87 8.42
C LYS A 30 2.84 20.80 9.48
N LYS A 31 2.13 21.87 9.84
CA LYS A 31 2.56 22.85 10.85
C LYS A 31 1.53 22.87 11.99
N PRO A 32 1.96 23.13 13.24
CA PRO A 32 1.03 23.34 14.35
C PRO A 32 -0.04 24.38 13.98
N GLY A 33 -1.30 24.10 14.32
CA GLY A 33 -2.45 24.97 14.02
C GLY A 33 -2.95 24.93 12.57
N THR A 34 -2.32 24.18 11.66
CA THR A 34 -2.83 24.02 10.28
C THR A 34 -3.69 22.77 10.15
N THR A 35 -4.63 22.78 9.21
CA THR A 35 -5.42 21.59 8.81
C THR A 35 -5.13 21.21 7.37
N MET A 36 -5.41 19.95 7.02
CA MET A 36 -5.36 19.46 5.64
C MET A 36 -6.49 18.47 5.38
N LYS A 37 -6.96 18.42 4.13
CA LYS A 37 -7.99 17.47 3.69
C LYS A 37 -7.37 16.13 3.30
N LYS A 38 -7.93 15.03 3.82
CA LYS A 38 -7.64 13.66 3.40
C LYS A 38 -8.87 13.07 2.71
N TYR A 39 -8.80 12.96 1.39
CA TYR A 39 -9.86 12.41 0.56
C TYR A 39 -9.93 10.89 0.67
N GLY A 40 -11.13 10.33 0.53
CA GLY A 40 -11.32 8.88 0.45
C GLY A 40 -10.60 8.28 -0.77
N ALA A 41 -10.00 7.11 -0.57
CA ALA A 41 -9.29 6.36 -1.59
C ALA A 41 -9.36 4.86 -1.27
N PRO A 42 -9.14 3.96 -2.24
CA PRO A 42 -9.03 2.54 -1.97
C PRO A 42 -7.94 2.25 -0.93
N MET A 43 -8.24 1.40 0.05
CA MET A 43 -7.29 0.99 1.08
C MET A 43 -6.25 0.04 0.48
N VAL A 44 -5.05 0.57 0.20
CA VAL A 44 -3.92 -0.18 -0.35
C VAL A 44 -2.69 0.06 0.51
N TYR A 45 -2.09 -1.01 1.01
CA TYR A 45 -0.84 -0.94 1.76
C TYR A 45 0.34 -0.74 0.82
N GLY A 46 1.21 0.20 1.18
CA GLY A 46 2.48 0.45 0.51
C GLY A 46 3.64 0.20 1.46
N VAL A 47 4.75 -0.33 0.93
CA VAL A 47 5.99 -0.55 1.66
C VAL A 47 7.17 0.05 0.90
N THR A 48 8.19 0.51 1.62
CA THR A 48 9.40 1.11 1.03
C THR A 48 10.61 0.87 1.92
N ILE A 49 11.81 1.03 1.35
CA ILE A 49 13.08 1.11 2.08
C ILE A 49 13.47 2.59 2.15
N PRO A 50 13.54 3.21 3.35
CA PRO A 50 14.00 4.58 3.50
C PRO A 50 15.38 4.81 2.87
N LYS A 51 15.63 6.02 2.36
CA LYS A 51 16.92 6.37 1.73
C LYS A 51 18.10 6.24 2.70
N ASN A 52 17.86 6.54 3.98
CA ASN A 52 18.84 6.48 5.06
C ASN A 52 18.70 5.20 5.92
N ALA A 53 18.17 4.10 5.37
CA ALA A 53 18.07 2.85 6.10
C ALA A 53 19.47 2.37 6.56
N PRO A 54 19.70 2.17 7.88
CA PRO A 54 21.03 1.87 8.42
C PRO A 54 21.55 0.49 7.98
N ASN A 55 20.64 -0.43 7.64
CA ASN A 55 20.96 -1.74 7.09
C ASN A 55 20.11 -2.03 5.86
N ARG A 56 20.47 -1.39 4.75
CA ARG A 56 19.79 -1.53 3.46
C ARG A 56 19.78 -2.99 2.94
N PRO A 57 20.88 -3.76 2.99
CA PRO A 57 20.88 -5.14 2.53
C PRO A 57 19.89 -6.04 3.29
N LEU A 58 19.77 -5.87 4.62
CA LEU A 58 18.81 -6.64 5.41
C LEU A 58 17.37 -6.22 5.12
N ALA A 59 17.12 -4.92 4.93
CA ALA A 59 15.80 -4.42 4.53
C ALA A 59 15.35 -5.00 3.17
N GLU A 60 16.25 -5.13 2.21
CA GLU A 60 15.96 -5.79 0.93
C GLU A 60 15.61 -7.27 1.12
N LYS A 61 16.38 -8.01 1.92
CA LYS A 61 16.05 -9.42 2.25
C LYS A 61 14.70 -9.56 2.95
N PHE A 62 14.37 -8.64 3.86
CA PHE A 62 13.06 -8.61 4.53
C PHE A 62 11.93 -8.37 3.52
N LEU A 63 12.08 -7.41 2.59
CA LEU A 63 11.04 -7.18 1.58
C LEU A 63 10.89 -8.35 0.61
N VAL A 64 11.98 -9.03 0.23
CA VAL A 64 11.89 -10.27 -0.54
C VAL A 64 11.08 -11.33 0.22
N PHE A 65 11.36 -11.52 1.51
CA PHE A 65 10.57 -12.44 2.36
C PHE A 65 9.09 -12.03 2.43
N LEU A 66 8.83 -10.76 2.73
CA LEU A 66 7.49 -10.21 2.88
C LEU A 66 6.67 -10.40 1.61
N LEU A 67 7.24 -10.08 0.43
CA LEU A 67 6.54 -10.06 -0.85
C LEU A 67 6.47 -11.43 -1.54
N THR A 68 7.18 -12.44 -1.03
CA THR A 68 7.12 -13.81 -1.56
C THR A 68 5.78 -14.46 -1.21
N ARG A 69 5.10 -15.02 -2.22
CA ARG A 69 3.78 -15.66 -2.13
C ARG A 69 3.71 -16.69 -1.00
N GLU A 70 4.60 -17.67 -1.03
CA GLU A 70 4.64 -18.79 -0.05
C GLU A 70 5.24 -18.42 1.32
N LYS A 71 5.54 -17.13 1.56
CA LYS A 71 6.18 -16.67 2.80
C LYS A 71 5.37 -15.55 3.45
N GLY A 72 5.82 -14.30 3.35
CA GLY A 72 5.15 -13.18 4.00
C GLY A 72 3.75 -12.91 3.44
N MET A 73 3.54 -13.05 2.13
CA MET A 73 2.21 -12.81 1.54
C MET A 73 1.19 -13.87 1.98
N LYS A 74 1.61 -15.13 2.18
CA LYS A 74 0.74 -16.16 2.76
C LYS A 74 0.21 -15.75 4.13
N ILE A 75 1.09 -15.25 5.01
CA ILE A 75 0.70 -14.74 6.34
C ILE A 75 -0.29 -13.56 6.21
N MET A 76 -0.03 -12.64 5.28
CA MET A 76 -0.90 -11.49 5.05
C MET A 76 -2.30 -11.92 4.56
N GLU A 77 -2.37 -12.88 3.64
CA GLU A 77 -3.62 -13.42 3.10
C GLU A 77 -4.42 -14.17 4.18
N GLU A 78 -3.76 -14.99 5.01
CA GLU A 78 -4.38 -15.68 6.16
C GLU A 78 -4.96 -14.69 7.18
N MET A 79 -4.33 -13.52 7.33
CA MET A 79 -4.81 -12.42 8.17
C MET A 79 -5.82 -11.49 7.47
N GLY A 80 -6.34 -11.89 6.31
CA GLY A 80 -7.41 -11.18 5.59
C GLY A 80 -6.93 -10.01 4.72
N GLN A 81 -5.63 -9.88 4.46
CA GLN A 81 -5.07 -8.87 3.58
C GLN A 81 -4.68 -9.49 2.22
N THR A 82 -5.47 -9.20 1.19
CA THR A 82 -5.23 -9.71 -0.17
C THR A 82 -3.93 -9.16 -0.76
N SER A 83 -3.12 -10.04 -1.35
CA SER A 83 -1.89 -9.65 -2.04
C SER A 83 -2.17 -8.90 -3.34
N LEU A 84 -1.35 -7.88 -3.62
CA LEU A 84 -1.33 -7.13 -4.87
C LEU A 84 -0.02 -7.32 -5.63
N VAL A 85 0.75 -8.39 -5.33
CA VAL A 85 2.03 -8.68 -5.98
C VAL A 85 1.78 -9.42 -7.31
N PRO A 86 2.38 -8.98 -8.44
CA PRO A 86 3.28 -7.83 -8.58
C PRO A 86 2.57 -6.47 -8.53
N SER A 87 3.06 -5.57 -7.66
CA SER A 87 2.38 -4.30 -7.37
C SER A 87 2.83 -3.15 -8.29
N PRO A 88 1.91 -2.34 -8.84
CA PRO A 88 2.28 -1.23 -9.72
C PRO A 88 2.94 -0.09 -8.95
N THR A 89 4.11 0.35 -9.39
CA THR A 89 4.87 1.44 -8.78
C THR A 89 5.38 2.46 -9.78
N LYS A 90 5.42 3.74 -9.37
CA LYS A 90 5.98 4.84 -10.16
C LYS A 90 7.50 4.83 -10.21
N THR A 91 8.15 4.13 -9.27
CA THR A 91 9.61 4.13 -9.11
C THR A 91 10.22 2.78 -9.47
N PHE A 92 9.61 2.05 -10.41
CA PHE A 92 10.04 0.70 -10.78
C PHE A 92 11.52 0.65 -11.19
N GLN A 93 11.99 1.65 -11.93
CA GLN A 93 13.38 1.74 -12.39
C GLN A 93 14.38 1.89 -11.24
N ASN A 94 13.95 2.45 -10.10
CA ASN A 94 14.80 2.68 -8.93
C ASN A 94 14.79 1.49 -7.95
N LEU A 95 14.05 0.41 -8.27
CA LEU A 95 14.01 -0.76 -7.40
C LEU A 95 15.33 -1.55 -7.49
N PRO A 96 15.83 -2.05 -6.35
CA PRO A 96 16.87 -3.08 -6.34
C PRO A 96 16.46 -4.26 -7.23
N PRO A 97 17.41 -4.89 -7.95
CA PRO A 97 17.10 -6.02 -8.84
C PRO A 97 16.28 -7.13 -8.17
N ALA A 98 16.57 -7.45 -6.91
CA ALA A 98 15.86 -8.46 -6.12
C ALA A 98 14.37 -8.13 -5.88
N LEU A 99 13.97 -6.87 -5.97
CA LEU A 99 12.59 -6.42 -5.75
C LEU A 99 11.78 -6.24 -7.04
N LYS A 100 12.44 -6.19 -8.21
CA LYS A 100 11.76 -6.03 -9.51
C LYS A 100 10.72 -7.13 -9.80
N PRO A 101 10.94 -8.42 -9.47
CA PRO A 101 9.93 -9.46 -9.70
C PRO A 101 8.60 -9.24 -8.95
N PHE A 102 8.61 -8.47 -7.85
CA PHE A 102 7.42 -8.23 -7.01
C PHE A 102 6.67 -6.94 -7.39
N ALA A 103 7.08 -6.27 -8.47
CA ALA A 103 6.51 -5.00 -8.88
C ALA A 103 6.28 -4.95 -10.39
N SER A 104 5.45 -4.00 -10.82
CA SER A 104 5.25 -3.67 -12.22
C SER A 104 5.38 -2.15 -12.45
N PRO A 105 5.81 -1.69 -13.64
CA PRO A 105 5.72 -0.28 -13.98
C PRO A 105 4.27 0.19 -13.93
N LYS A 106 4.00 1.27 -13.22
CA LYS A 106 2.67 1.89 -13.24
C LYS A 106 2.47 2.60 -14.58
N LYS A 107 1.43 2.18 -15.33
CA LYS A 107 0.93 2.91 -16.51
C LYS A 107 0.42 4.30 -16.13
#